data_AF-A0A966JQS6-F1
#
_entry.id   AF-A0A966JQS6-F1
#
_cell.length_a   1.000
_cell.length_b   1.000
_cell.length_c   1.000
_cell.angle_alpha   90.00
_cell.angle_beta   90.00
_cell.angle_gamma   90.00
#
_symmetry.space_group_name_H-M   'P 1'
#
loop_
_entity.id
_entity.type
_entity.pdbx_description
1 polymer ?
#
loop_
_entity_poly.entity_id
_entity_poly.type
_entity_poly.pdbx_seq_one_letter_code
_entity_poly.pdbx_strand_id
1 'polypeptide(L)'
;MIAACLLTSRKVFEEVGGLSVQFPGNWNDIDFALKVQQAGYRVIFTPHAKFFHFESKTRVALRIEAEVAKLGHRWGDILDDDPYFNPRLQRYINLWRSDFHTDRSYEEAMG
;
A
#
# COMPACT_ATOMS: atom_id res chain seq x y z
N MET A 1 -3.94 -3.61 -1.40
CA MET A 1 -3.34 -3.50 -0.04
C MET A 1 -2.57 -2.19 0.01
N ILE A 2 -2.67 -1.46 1.10
CA ILE A 2 -1.77 -0.34 1.44
C ILE A 2 -1.12 -0.73 2.76
N ALA A 3 0.20 -0.61 2.89
CA ALA A 3 0.93 -1.15 4.03
C ALA A 3 1.95 -0.17 4.60
N ALA A 4 1.78 0.18 5.88
CA ALA A 4 2.86 0.72 6.71
C ALA A 4 3.66 -0.39 7.43
N CYS A 5 3.07 -1.58 7.56
CA CYS A 5 3.68 -2.74 8.18
C CYS A 5 3.26 -4.00 7.40
N LEU A 6 4.22 -4.88 7.13
CA LEU A 6 4.01 -6.17 6.48
C LEU A 6 4.88 -7.23 7.16
N LEU A 7 4.39 -8.46 7.20
CA LEU A 7 5.18 -9.62 7.58
C LEU A 7 5.15 -10.63 6.43
N THR A 8 6.32 -11.09 6.02
CA THR A 8 6.46 -12.10 4.97
C THR A 8 7.62 -13.03 5.30
N SER A 9 7.56 -14.26 4.77
CA SER A 9 8.70 -15.15 4.87
C SER A 9 9.85 -14.63 4.00
N ARG A 10 11.09 -14.84 4.47
CA ARG A 10 12.29 -14.50 3.68
C ARG A 10 12.27 -15.14 2.30
N LYS A 11 11.87 -16.42 2.23
CA LYS A 11 11.77 -17.17 0.98
C LYS A 11 10.87 -16.45 -0.03
N VAL A 12 9.65 -16.09 0.38
CA VAL A 12 8.69 -15.39 -0.51
C VAL A 12 9.22 -14.03 -0.92
N PHE A 13 9.85 -13.29 0.01
CA PHE A 13 10.43 -11.98 -0.30
C PHE A 13 11.52 -12.07 -1.36
N GLU A 14 12.44 -13.03 -1.23
CA GLU A 14 13.50 -13.26 -2.21
C GLU A 14 12.96 -13.80 -3.55
N GLU A 15 12.00 -14.72 -3.50
CA GLU A 15 11.35 -15.32 -4.68
C GLU A 15 10.70 -14.28 -5.60
N VAL A 16 10.02 -13.28 -5.01
CA VAL A 16 9.35 -12.22 -5.78
C VAL A 16 10.26 -11.00 -6.04
N GLY A 17 11.53 -11.07 -5.66
CA GLY A 17 12.52 -10.00 -5.88
C GLY A 17 12.33 -8.76 -5.00
N GLY A 18 11.77 -8.91 -3.80
CA GLY A 18 11.69 -7.86 -2.77
C GLY A 18 10.88 -6.62 -3.14
N LEU A 19 11.10 -5.49 -2.46
CA LEU A 19 10.49 -4.20 -2.83
C LEU A 19 11.20 -3.61 -4.05
N SER A 20 10.43 -3.16 -5.05
CA SER A 20 11.00 -2.59 -6.27
C SER A 20 11.62 -1.22 -6.04
N VAL A 21 12.88 -1.07 -6.42
CA VAL A 21 13.59 0.23 -6.41
C VAL A 21 13.03 1.24 -7.42
N GLN A 22 12.15 0.82 -8.33
CA GLN A 22 11.45 1.74 -9.24
C GLN A 22 10.36 2.56 -8.54
N PHE A 23 10.00 2.17 -7.31
CA PHE A 23 8.95 2.74 -6.47
C PHE A 23 9.53 3.15 -5.10
N PRO A 24 10.53 4.06 -5.05
CA PRO A 24 11.28 4.33 -3.82
C PRO A 24 10.44 5.02 -2.73
N GLY A 25 9.44 5.82 -3.11
CA GLY A 25 8.62 6.61 -2.19
C GLY A 25 7.18 6.15 -2.07
N ASN A 26 6.57 5.68 -3.16
CA ASN A 26 5.15 5.32 -3.22
C ASN A 26 4.96 4.03 -4.01
N TRP A 27 3.86 3.32 -3.78
CA TRP A 27 3.39 2.17 -4.57
C TRP A 27 4.24 0.89 -4.50
N ASN A 28 5.33 0.87 -3.73
CA ASN A 28 6.17 -0.32 -3.58
C ASN A 28 5.44 -1.50 -2.94
N ASP A 29 4.51 -1.22 -2.03
CA ASP A 29 3.67 -2.16 -1.32
C ASP A 29 2.61 -2.78 -2.25
N ILE A 30 2.02 -1.96 -3.13
CA ILE A 30 1.13 -2.44 -4.20
C ILE A 30 1.89 -3.35 -5.15
N ASP A 31 3.05 -2.92 -5.66
CA ASP A 31 3.90 -3.72 -6.55
C ASP A 31 4.26 -5.05 -5.91
N PHE A 32 4.71 -5.02 -4.64
CA PHE A 32 5.09 -6.21 -3.91
C PHE A 32 3.91 -7.17 -3.69
N ALA A 33 2.76 -6.66 -3.27
CA ALA A 33 1.57 -7.47 -3.04
C ALA A 33 1.11 -8.17 -4.33
N LEU A 34 1.13 -7.47 -5.47
CA LEU A 34 0.75 -8.05 -6.75
C LEU A 34 1.74 -9.13 -7.23
N LYS A 35 3.05 -8.93 -7.02
CA LYS A 35 4.04 -9.99 -7.30
C LYS A 35 3.83 -11.22 -6.43
N VAL A 36 3.56 -11.04 -5.15
CA VAL A 36 3.25 -12.13 -4.21
C VAL A 36 1.99 -12.90 -4.67
N GLN A 37 0.96 -12.19 -5.11
CA GLN A 37 -0.25 -12.81 -5.67
C GLN A 37 0.03 -13.58 -6.97
N GLN A 38 0.81 -13.02 -7.90
CA GLN A 38 1.19 -13.71 -9.13
C GLN A 38 2.03 -14.97 -8.89
N ALA A 39 2.83 -15.00 -7.82
CA ALA A 39 3.55 -16.18 -7.37
C ALA A 39 2.65 -17.25 -6.70
N GLY A 40 1.32 -17.04 -6.67
CA GLY A 40 0.36 -17.98 -6.13
C GLY A 40 0.14 -17.89 -4.61
N TYR A 41 0.73 -16.89 -3.96
CA TYR A 41 0.53 -16.65 -2.52
C TYR A 41 -0.65 -15.74 -2.26
N ARG A 42 -1.12 -15.76 -1.00
CA ARG A 42 -2.16 -14.85 -0.52
C ARG A 42 -1.58 -13.74 0.34
N VAL A 43 -2.10 -12.55 0.14
CA VAL A 43 -1.83 -11.37 0.96
C VAL A 43 -3.04 -11.14 1.85
N ILE A 44 -2.88 -11.26 3.17
CA ILE A 44 -3.99 -11.31 4.13
C ILE A 44 -3.80 -10.23 5.19
N PHE A 45 -4.90 -9.57 5.56
CA PHE A 45 -4.97 -8.65 6.70
C PHE A 45 -5.27 -9.41 8.00
N THR A 46 -4.61 -9.03 9.10
CA THR A 46 -4.92 -9.54 10.45
C THR A 46 -5.32 -8.40 11.38
N PRO A 47 -6.50 -8.47 12.04
CA PRO A 47 -6.91 -7.47 13.03
C PRO A 47 -6.28 -7.68 14.41
N HIS A 48 -5.51 -8.77 14.59
CA HIS A 48 -4.93 -9.14 15.89
C HIS A 48 -3.63 -8.41 16.23
N ALA A 49 -2.97 -7.81 15.24
CA ALA A 49 -1.78 -7.00 15.45
C ALA A 49 -2.14 -5.51 15.34
N LYS A 50 -1.70 -4.72 16.32
CA LYS A 50 -1.96 -3.27 16.37
C LYS A 50 -0.63 -2.53 16.43
N PHE A 51 -0.51 -1.50 15.60
CA PHE A 51 0.67 -0.64 15.52
C PHE A 51 0.21 0.82 15.43
N PHE A 52 1.00 1.72 15.99
CA PHE A 52 0.85 3.15 15.77
C PHE A 52 1.70 3.57 14.57
N HIS A 53 1.07 4.19 13.58
CA HIS A 53 1.76 4.77 12.43
C HIS A 53 1.41 6.25 12.36
N PHE A 54 2.39 7.10 12.69
CA PHE A 54 2.25 8.54 12.62
C PHE A 54 2.56 9.00 11.20
N GLU A 55 1.55 8.92 10.36
CA GLU A 55 1.65 9.12 8.92
C GLU A 55 2.28 10.48 8.56
N SER A 56 3.11 10.49 7.53
CA SER A 56 3.72 11.70 6.93
C SER A 56 4.51 12.61 7.88
N LYS A 57 4.89 12.16 9.10
CA LYS A 57 5.68 12.95 10.05
C LYS A 57 7.04 13.42 9.50
N THR A 58 7.67 12.61 8.65
CA THR A 58 9.04 12.85 8.16
C THR A 58 9.12 13.02 6.65
N ARG A 59 7.98 12.97 5.94
CA ARG A 59 7.93 13.03 4.48
C ARG A 59 6.73 13.84 3.98
N VAL A 60 6.92 14.53 2.87
CA VAL A 60 5.81 15.11 2.11
C VAL A 60 5.26 14.05 1.16
N ALA A 61 3.98 13.71 1.30
CA ALA A 61 3.30 12.81 0.38
C ALA A 61 3.11 13.52 -0.98
N LEU A 62 3.95 13.18 -1.96
CA LEU A 62 3.86 13.70 -3.32
C LEU A 62 3.37 12.62 -4.27
N ARG A 63 2.35 12.95 -5.05
CA ARG A 63 1.95 12.16 -6.21
C ARG A 63 2.87 12.49 -7.38
N ILE A 64 3.69 11.51 -7.78
CA ILE A 64 4.61 11.65 -8.92
C ILE A 64 3.97 10.96 -10.12
N GLU A 65 3.55 11.73 -11.13
CA GLU A 65 2.85 11.18 -12.31
C GLU A 65 3.67 10.12 -13.05
N ALA A 66 5.00 10.25 -13.08
CA ALA A 66 5.86 9.23 -13.66
C ALA A 66 5.82 7.89 -12.90
N GLU A 67 5.64 7.90 -11.58
CA GLU A 67 5.44 6.66 -10.80
C GLU A 67 4.05 6.07 -11.06
N VAL A 68 3.02 6.91 -11.17
CA VAL A 68 1.65 6.49 -11.52
C VAL A 68 1.63 5.82 -12.90
N ALA A 69 2.28 6.42 -13.90
CA ALA A 69 2.38 5.86 -15.25
C ALA A 69 3.12 4.51 -15.26
N LYS A 70 4.21 4.37 -14.48
CA LYS A 70 4.93 3.10 -14.33
C LYS A 70 4.05 2.02 -13.69
N LEU A 71 3.32 2.37 -12.63
CA LEU A 71 2.43 1.45 -11.95
C LEU A 71 1.32 0.98 -12.91
N GLY A 72 0.70 1.91 -13.63
CA GLY A 72 -0.32 1.62 -14.64
C GLY A 72 0.21 0.77 -15.79
N HIS A 73 1.41 1.04 -16.31
CA HIS A 73 2.01 0.18 -17.33
C HIS A 73 2.24 -1.24 -16.82
N ARG A 74 2.71 -1.38 -15.57
CA ARG A 74 3.08 -2.69 -15.02
C ARG A 74 1.88 -3.53 -14.58
N TRP A 75 0.85 -2.89 -14.03
CA TRP A 75 -0.24 -3.54 -13.30
C TRP A 75 -1.64 -3.10 -13.72
N GLY A 76 -1.76 -2.26 -14.75
CA GLY A 76 -3.03 -1.67 -15.19
C GLY A 76 -4.14 -2.71 -15.35
N ASP A 77 -3.88 -3.79 -16.08
CA ASP A 77 -4.86 -4.85 -16.32
C ASP A 77 -5.42 -5.46 -15.02
N ILE A 78 -4.56 -5.69 -14.03
CA ILE A 78 -4.98 -6.28 -12.74
C ILE A 78 -5.68 -5.25 -11.86
N LEU A 79 -5.20 -4.00 -11.86
CA LEU A 79 -5.82 -2.92 -11.08
C LEU A 79 -7.18 -2.51 -11.67
N ASP A 80 -7.33 -2.61 -12.99
CA ASP A 80 -8.56 -2.34 -13.71
C ASP A 80 -9.55 -3.52 -13.68
N ASP A 81 -9.16 -4.70 -13.23
CA ASP A 81 -10.06 -5.82 -12.99
C ASP A 81 -9.73 -6.51 -11.66
N ASP A 82 -9.63 -5.70 -10.59
CA ASP A 82 -9.29 -6.22 -9.27
C ASP A 82 -10.39 -7.19 -8.78
N PRO A 83 -10.07 -8.49 -8.62
CA PRO A 83 -11.06 -9.51 -8.25
C PRO A 83 -11.57 -9.33 -6.81
N TYR A 84 -10.91 -8.50 -6.00
CA TYR A 84 -11.30 -8.17 -4.63
C TYR A 84 -12.09 -6.86 -4.55
N PHE A 85 -12.28 -6.13 -5.65
CA PHE A 85 -13.04 -4.89 -5.65
C PHE A 85 -14.54 -5.17 -5.43
N ASN A 86 -15.16 -4.46 -4.49
CA ASN A 86 -16.59 -4.61 -4.25
C ASN A 86 -17.38 -3.93 -5.39
N PRO A 87 -18.21 -4.67 -6.15
CA PRO A 87 -18.93 -4.11 -7.31
C PRO A 87 -19.97 -3.05 -6.93
N ARG A 88 -20.30 -2.90 -5.65
CA ARG A 88 -21.21 -1.85 -5.15
C ARG A 88 -20.50 -0.51 -4.86
N LEU A 89 -19.19 -0.45 -4.99
CA LEU A 89 -18.42 0.79 -4.86
C LEU A 89 -18.18 1.40 -6.24
N GLN A 90 -18.12 2.74 -6.31
CA GLN A 90 -17.70 3.41 -7.54
C GLN A 90 -16.18 3.32 -7.67
N ARG A 91 -15.73 2.97 -8.86
CA ARG A 91 -14.31 3.04 -9.22
C ARG A 91 -13.91 4.49 -9.47
N TYR A 92 -12.66 4.81 -9.17
CA TYR A 92 -12.05 6.12 -9.46
C TYR A 92 -12.66 7.32 -8.72
N ILE A 93 -13.21 7.14 -7.50
CA ILE A 93 -13.45 8.30 -6.62
C ILE A 93 -12.14 8.66 -5.91
N ASN A 94 -11.69 9.91 -6.08
CA ASN A 94 -10.68 10.51 -5.22
C ASN A 94 -11.34 11.07 -3.94
N LEU A 95 -11.55 10.22 -2.93
CA LEU A 95 -11.90 10.68 -1.58
C LEU A 95 -10.62 11.03 -0.82
N TRP A 96 -10.02 12.18 -1.12
CA TRP A 96 -9.02 12.74 -0.21
C TRP A 96 -9.76 13.35 0.97
N ARG A 97 -9.69 12.69 2.13
CA ARG A 97 -9.93 13.39 3.39
C ARG A 97 -8.78 14.36 3.58
N SER A 98 -9.08 15.64 3.71
CA SER A 98 -8.14 16.60 4.26
C SER A 98 -7.92 16.25 5.73
N ASP A 99 -6.81 15.58 6.04
CA ASP A 99 -6.45 15.25 7.42
C ASP A 99 -6.15 16.54 8.19
N PHE A 100 -7.03 16.89 9.13
CA PHE A 100 -6.70 17.87 10.15
C PHE A 100 -5.67 17.22 11.08
N HIS A 101 -4.46 17.80 11.15
CA HIS A 101 -3.49 17.42 12.16
C HIS A 101 -4.08 17.71 13.54
N THR A 102 -4.41 16.67 14.30
CA THR A 102 -4.71 16.79 15.73
C THR A 102 -3.52 16.26 16.51
N ASP A 103 -2.89 17.10 17.33
CA ASP A 103 -1.81 16.70 18.24
C ASP A 103 -2.23 15.61 19.25
N ARG A 104 -3.55 15.38 19.40
CA ARG A 104 -4.13 14.35 20.29
C ARG A 104 -3.63 12.93 20.02
N SER A 105 -3.32 12.58 18.77
CA SER A 105 -3.05 11.18 18.41
C SER A 105 -1.74 10.63 18.97
N TYR A 106 -0.76 11.50 19.29
CA TYR A 106 0.55 11.07 19.76
C TYR A 106 0.58 10.79 21.26
N GLU A 107 -0.05 11.66 22.07
CA GLU A 107 -0.16 11.47 23.52
C GLU A 107 -1.09 10.29 23.84
N GLU A 108 -2.25 10.19 23.18
CA GLU A 108 -3.18 9.06 23.33
C GLU A 108 -2.56 7.70 22.94
N ALA A 109 -1.61 7.69 22.00
CA ALA A 109 -0.90 6.48 21.57
C ALA A 109 0.18 6.02 22.57
N MET A 110 0.74 6.95 23.36
CA MET A 110 1.85 6.67 24.27
C MET A 110 1.42 6.48 25.73
N GLY A 111 0.19 6.85 26.08
CA GLY A 111 -0.38 6.73 27.43
C GLY A 111 -0.22 8.00 28.25
#